data_AF-A0A4Q5QI37-F1
#
_entry.id   AF-A0A4Q5QI37-F1
#
_cell.length_a   1.000
_cell.length_b   1.000
_cell.length_c   1.000
_cell.angle_alpha   90.00
_cell.angle_beta   90.00
_cell.angle_gamma   90.00
#
_symmetry.space_group_name_H-M   'P 1'
#
loop_
_entity.id
_entity.type
_entity.pdbx_description
1 polymer ?
#
loop_
_entity_poly.entity_id
_entity_poly.type
_entity_poly.pdbx_seq_one_letter_code
_entity_poly.pdbx_strand_id
1 'polypeptide(L)'
;MRTMLLRYVQTVLVQSAQSTATNVTHRIEGRLARWLLMCHDRIDGDEIALTHEFMGMMISADRSNVTVTLHILEGAGMIRAKRGRVIILDRDKIEELAGDGYGVPEAEYRQLIGPLGRSAA
;
A
#
# COMPACT_ATOMS: atom_id res chain seq x y z
N MET A 1 -0.86 17.68 -16.14
CA MET A 1 -1.39 16.34 -15.80
C MET A 1 -0.65 15.18 -16.51
N ARG A 2 -0.39 15.22 -17.82
CA ARG A 2 0.28 14.10 -18.56
C ARG A 2 1.69 13.75 -18.06
N THR A 3 2.47 14.74 -17.63
CA THR A 3 3.84 14.55 -17.14
C THR A 3 3.91 13.88 -15.76
N MET A 4 2.90 14.10 -14.90
CA MET A 4 2.80 13.42 -13.60
C MET A 4 2.47 11.94 -13.75
N LEU A 5 1.56 11.60 -14.68
CA LEU A 5 1.24 10.21 -15.03
C LEU A 5 2.46 9.47 -15.60
N LEU A 6 3.26 10.13 -16.43
CA LEU A 6 4.49 9.53 -16.98
C LEU A 6 5.57 9.33 -15.90
N ARG A 7 5.71 10.28 -14.96
CA ARG A 7 6.59 10.13 -13.80
C ARG A 7 6.10 9.04 -12.85
N TYR A 8 4.78 8.92 -12.67
CA TYR A 8 4.14 7.83 -11.91
C TYR A 8 4.45 6.46 -12.52
N VAL A 9 4.25 6.30 -13.84
CA VAL A 9 4.60 5.06 -14.55
C VAL A 9 6.09 4.76 -14.45
N GLN A 10 6.95 5.79 -14.55
CA GLN A 10 8.39 5.61 -14.42
C GLN A 10 8.80 5.16 -13.01
N THR A 11 8.22 5.74 -11.95
CA THR A 11 8.48 5.31 -10.57
C THR A 11 7.97 3.89 -10.32
N VAL A 12 6.77 3.56 -10.82
CA VAL A 12 6.21 2.21 -10.71
C VAL A 12 7.06 1.18 -11.45
N LEU A 13 7.57 1.51 -12.63
CA LEU A 13 8.48 0.65 -13.39
C LEU A 13 9.80 0.41 -12.64
N VAL A 14 10.37 1.46 -12.04
CA VAL A 14 11.62 1.35 -11.26
C VAL A 14 11.39 0.54 -9.98
N GLN A 15 10.27 0.74 -9.28
CA GLN A 15 9.89 -0.05 -8.09
C GLN A 15 9.65 -1.52 -8.42
N SER A 16 8.97 -1.81 -9.53
CA SER A 16 8.76 -3.16 -10.03
C SER A 16 10.08 -3.82 -10.45
N ALA A 17 10.98 -3.08 -11.10
CA ALA A 17 12.29 -3.59 -11.51
C ALA A 17 13.22 -3.89 -10.32
N GLN A 18 13.00 -3.28 -9.15
CA GLN A 18 13.76 -3.54 -7.92
C GLN A 18 13.20 -4.71 -7.07
N SER A 19 12.12 -5.38 -7.48
CA SER A 19 11.43 -6.41 -6.67
C SER A 19 12.00 -7.83 -6.77
N THR A 20 13.32 -8.01 -6.90
CA THR A 20 13.96 -9.34 -7.09
C THR A 20 14.73 -9.89 -5.88
N ALA A 21 14.49 -9.41 -4.65
CA ALA A 21 15.20 -9.94 -3.48
C ALA A 21 14.38 -10.10 -2.18
N THR A 22 13.04 -10.10 -2.25
CA THR A 22 12.17 -10.24 -1.05
C THR A 22 11.02 -11.24 -1.21
N ASN A 23 10.95 -11.95 -2.34
CA ASN A 23 9.77 -12.77 -2.72
C ASN A 23 9.62 -14.11 -1.98
N VAL A 24 10.49 -14.48 -1.04
CA VAL A 24 10.44 -15.81 -0.41
C VAL A 24 9.84 -15.82 1.01
N THR A 25 9.62 -14.66 1.65
CA THR A 25 9.08 -14.67 3.03
C THR A 25 8.15 -13.50 3.37
N HIS A 26 7.99 -12.49 2.51
CA HIS A 26 7.00 -11.43 2.71
C HIS A 26 5.74 -11.68 1.88
N ARG A 27 4.88 -12.47 2.54
CA ARG A 27 3.45 -12.68 2.33
C ARG A 27 2.76 -11.50 1.63
N ILE A 28 1.86 -11.82 0.70
CA ILE A 28 1.08 -10.86 -0.10
C ILE A 28 0.36 -9.80 0.75
N GLU A 29 0.06 -10.16 2.00
CA GLU A 29 -0.38 -9.34 3.11
C GLU A 29 0.50 -8.10 3.34
N GLY A 30 1.82 -8.25 3.41
CA GLY A 30 2.76 -7.14 3.64
C GLY A 30 2.83 -6.16 2.47
N ARG A 31 2.70 -6.65 1.23
CA ARG A 31 2.62 -5.79 0.03
C ARG A 31 1.31 -5.00 0.00
N LEU A 32 0.19 -5.63 0.36
CA LEU A 32 -1.08 -4.93 0.46
C LEU A 32 -1.06 -3.92 1.61
N ALA A 33 -0.52 -4.29 2.77
CA ALA A 33 -0.36 -3.41 3.92
C ALA A 33 0.46 -2.15 3.57
N ARG A 34 1.63 -2.34 2.96
CA ARG A 34 2.46 -1.24 2.44
C ARG A 34 1.68 -0.34 1.47
N TRP A 35 0.95 -0.95 0.54
CA TRP A 35 0.19 -0.20 -0.46
C TRP A 35 -0.98 0.58 0.15
N LEU A 36 -1.67 0.02 1.14
CA LEU A 36 -2.74 0.70 1.88
C LEU A 36 -2.19 1.89 2.67
N LEU A 37 -1.04 1.75 3.35
CA LEU A 37 -0.39 2.85 4.07
C LEU A 37 0.01 3.97 3.12
N MET A 38 0.59 3.61 1.98
CA MET A 38 0.90 4.54 0.90
C MET A 38 -0.33 5.29 0.38
N CYS A 39 -1.48 4.64 0.27
CA CYS A 39 -2.74 5.31 -0.09
C CYS A 39 -3.22 6.24 1.02
N HIS A 40 -3.14 5.77 2.28
CA HIS A 40 -3.54 6.52 3.47
C HIS A 40 -2.73 7.81 3.65
N ASP A 41 -1.43 7.77 3.37
CA ASP A 41 -0.54 8.95 3.41
C ASP A 41 -0.90 10.05 2.41
N ARG A 42 -1.74 9.75 1.42
CA ARG A 42 -2.06 10.61 0.27
C ARG A 42 -3.51 11.07 0.22
N ILE A 43 -4.33 10.66 1.17
CA ILE A 43 -5.73 11.07 1.27
C ILE A 43 -5.99 11.80 2.59
N ASP A 44 -7.05 12.61 2.59
CA ASP A 44 -7.60 13.16 3.83
C ASP A 44 -8.63 12.20 4.43
N GLY A 45 -8.37 11.72 5.64
CA GLY A 45 -9.25 10.79 6.36
C GLY A 45 -8.80 9.33 6.24
N ASP A 46 -9.61 8.41 6.76
CA ASP A 46 -9.25 7.00 6.89
C ASP A 46 -9.93 6.09 5.85
N GLU A 47 -10.74 6.66 4.97
CA GLU A 47 -11.52 5.93 3.97
C GLU A 47 -10.89 6.06 2.58
N ILE A 48 -10.45 4.93 2.03
CA ILE A 48 -9.83 4.83 0.72
C ILE A 48 -10.85 4.22 -0.26
N ALA A 49 -11.26 4.98 -1.27
CA ALA A 49 -12.21 4.53 -2.29
C ALA A 49 -11.51 3.71 -3.39
N LEU A 50 -11.48 2.38 -3.22
CA LEU A 50 -10.73 1.44 -4.05
C LEU A 50 -11.53 0.17 -4.34
N THR A 51 -11.44 -0.37 -5.55
CA THR A 51 -11.98 -1.70 -5.87
C THR A 51 -10.92 -2.79 -5.68
N HIS A 52 -11.35 -4.04 -5.42
CA HIS A 52 -10.43 -5.18 -5.30
C HIS A 52 -9.65 -5.45 -6.60
N GLU A 53 -10.28 -5.19 -7.75
CA GLU A 53 -9.64 -5.31 -9.06
C GLU A 53 -8.51 -4.29 -9.23
N PHE A 54 -8.76 -3.03 -8.82
CA PHE A 54 -7.75 -2.00 -8.83
C PHE A 54 -6.59 -2.32 -7.87
N MET A 55 -6.90 -2.82 -6.67
CA MET A 55 -5.87 -3.29 -5.74
C MET A 55 -5.01 -4.40 -6.34
N GLY A 56 -5.62 -5.40 -6.98
CA GLY A 56 -4.90 -6.51 -7.62
C GLY A 56 -3.95 -6.06 -8.72
N MET A 57 -4.39 -5.12 -9.58
CA MET A 57 -3.52 -4.50 -10.57
C MET A 57 -2.33 -3.78 -9.93
N MET A 58 -2.55 -3.08 -8.81
CA MET A 58 -1.53 -2.28 -8.16
C MET A 58 -0.47 -3.09 -7.40
N ILE A 59 -0.82 -4.25 -6.85
CA ILE A 59 0.12 -5.13 -6.14
C ILE A 59 0.57 -6.33 -6.97
N SER A 60 0.21 -6.38 -8.27
CA SER A 60 0.46 -7.50 -9.17
C SER A 60 -0.02 -8.85 -8.58
N ALA A 61 -1.24 -8.83 -8.02
CA ALA A 61 -1.92 -10.00 -7.47
C ALA A 61 -3.24 -10.24 -8.19
N ASP A 62 -3.67 -11.50 -8.25
CA ASP A 62 -5.00 -11.81 -8.74
C ASP A 62 -6.08 -11.42 -7.71
N ARG A 63 -7.32 -11.26 -8.18
CA ARG A 63 -8.45 -10.81 -7.35
C ARG A 63 -8.77 -11.74 -6.18
N SER A 64 -8.54 -13.05 -6.32
CA SER A 64 -8.79 -14.01 -5.25
C SER A 64 -7.81 -13.79 -4.11
N ASN A 65 -6.53 -13.60 -4.41
CA ASN A 65 -5.51 -13.26 -3.41
C ASN A 65 -5.80 -11.93 -2.70
N VAL A 66 -6.22 -10.89 -3.43
CA VAL A 66 -6.62 -9.61 -2.82
C VAL A 66 -7.76 -9.79 -1.82
N THR A 67 -8.77 -10.58 -2.20
CA THR A 67 -9.96 -10.80 -1.35
C THR A 67 -9.60 -11.56 -0.08
N VAL A 68 -8.80 -12.63 -0.19
CA VAL A 68 -8.30 -13.39 0.97
C VAL A 68 -7.48 -12.50 1.89
N THR A 69 -6.58 -11.70 1.31
CA THR A 69 -5.71 -10.80 2.06
C THR A 69 -6.53 -9.74 2.81
N LEU A 70 -7.52 -9.12 2.16
CA LEU A 70 -8.42 -8.15 2.83
C LEU A 70 -9.17 -8.77 4.00
N HIS A 71 -9.63 -10.03 3.87
CA HIS A 71 -10.27 -10.73 4.98
C HIS A 71 -9.31 -11.02 6.14
N ILE A 72 -8.04 -11.31 5.86
CA ILE A 72 -7.01 -11.48 6.91
C ILE A 72 -6.81 -10.15 7.66
N LEU A 73 -6.63 -9.05 6.94
CA LEU A 73 -6.45 -7.72 7.55
C LEU A 73 -7.70 -7.27 8.31
N GLU A 74 -8.90 -7.54 7.79
CA GLU A 74 -10.16 -7.22 8.45
C GLU A 74 -10.38 -8.09 9.71
N GLY A 75 -10.07 -9.38 9.65
CA GLY A 75 -10.11 -10.29 10.80
C GLY A 75 -9.11 -9.92 11.91
N ALA A 76 -7.98 -9.34 11.54
CA ALA A 76 -7.00 -8.78 12.48
C ALA A 76 -7.38 -7.40 13.03
N GLY A 77 -8.52 -6.83 12.59
CA GLY A 77 -8.99 -5.51 13.02
C GLY A 77 -8.16 -4.34 12.48
N MET A 78 -7.35 -4.55 11.45
CA MET A 78 -6.51 -3.52 10.85
C MET A 78 -7.31 -2.60 9.93
N ILE A 79 -8.28 -3.17 9.21
CA ILE A 79 -9.13 -2.47 8.25
C ILE A 79 -10.58 -2.91 8.38
N ARG A 80 -11.47 -2.17 7.72
CA ARG A 80 -12.82 -2.61 7.37
C ARG A 80 -13.01 -2.53 5.86
N ALA A 81 -13.33 -3.65 5.23
CA ALA A 81 -13.57 -3.73 3.80
C ALA A 81 -15.07 -3.54 3.51
N LYS A 82 -15.38 -2.61 2.61
CA LYS A 82 -16.73 -2.42 2.05
C LYS A 82 -16.65 -2.48 0.54
N ARG A 83 -17.79 -2.64 -0.13
CA ARG A 83 -17.81 -2.65 -1.60
C ARG A 83 -17.24 -1.33 -2.15
N GLY A 84 -16.10 -1.44 -2.82
CA GLY A 84 -15.41 -0.31 -3.44
C GLY A 84 -14.71 0.64 -2.46
N ARG A 85 -14.55 0.26 -1.18
CA ARG A 85 -13.95 1.10 -0.14
C ARG A 85 -13.20 0.27 0.90
N VAL A 86 -12.11 0.80 1.42
CA VAL A 86 -11.36 0.25 2.56
C VAL A 86 -11.20 1.35 3.60
N ILE A 87 -11.56 1.07 4.84
CA ILE A 87 -11.40 1.99 5.96
C ILE A 87 -10.23 1.49 6.81
N ILE A 88 -9.24 2.34 7.08
CA ILE A 88 -8.14 2.05 8.00
C ILE A 88 -8.67 2.18 9.43
N LEU A 89 -8.51 1.13 10.24
CA LEU A 89 -8.94 1.11 11.64
C LEU A 89 -7.75 1.26 12.60
N ASP A 90 -6.64 0.61 12.28
CA ASP A 90 -5.47 0.55 13.13
C ASP A 90 -4.22 0.62 12.24
N ARG A 91 -3.69 1.84 12.09
CA ARG A 91 -2.58 2.13 11.18
C ARG A 91 -1.29 1.46 11.64
N ASP A 92 -1.02 1.48 12.95
CA ASP A 92 0.22 0.96 13.53
C ASP A 92 0.34 -0.55 13.30
N LYS A 93 -0.76 -1.30 13.42
CA LYS A 93 -0.76 -2.74 13.05
C LYS A 93 -0.50 -2.99 11.57
N ILE A 94 -0.92 -2.08 10.70
CA ILE A 94 -0.64 -2.20 9.26
C ILE A 94 0.84 -1.91 8.99
N GLU A 95 1.45 -0.96 9.71
CA GLU A 95 2.89 -0.70 9.65
C GLU A 95 3.69 -1.92 10.13
N GLU A 96 3.30 -2.53 11.24
CA GLU A 96 3.92 -3.77 11.74
C GLU A 96 3.83 -4.90 10.71
N LEU A 97 2.66 -5.06 10.06
CA LEU A 97 2.46 -6.07 9.01
C LEU A 97 3.25 -5.76 7.73
N ALA A 98 3.45 -4.48 7.40
CA ALA A 98 4.28 -4.08 6.28
C ALA A 98 5.79 -4.29 6.55
N GLY A 99 6.18 -4.28 7.83
CA GLY A 99 7.54 -4.53 8.30
C GLY A 99 8.56 -3.56 7.71
N ASP A 100 9.80 -4.03 7.53
CA ASP A 100 10.91 -3.26 6.92
C ASP A 100 10.63 -2.81 5.48
N GLY A 101 9.56 -3.34 4.87
CA GLY A 101 9.07 -2.94 3.57
C GLY A 101 8.45 -1.55 3.55
N TYR A 102 8.08 -0.95 4.68
CA TYR A 102 7.48 0.39 4.74
C TYR A 102 8.26 1.26 5.73
N GLY A 103 8.62 2.47 5.32
CA GLY A 103 9.34 3.43 6.17
C GLY A 103 10.65 3.94 5.55
N VAL A 104 11.58 3.05 5.20
CA VAL A 104 12.88 3.44 4.61
C VAL A 104 12.73 4.00 3.18
N PRO A 105 12.03 3.34 2.24
CA PRO A 105 11.83 3.89 0.91
C PRO A 105 10.93 5.15 0.90
N GLU A 106 9.98 5.22 1.83
CA GLU A 106 9.09 6.38 2.00
C GLU A 106 9.82 7.57 2.63
N ALA A 107 10.78 7.33 3.53
CA ALA A 107 11.68 8.36 4.05
C ALA A 107 12.62 8.89 2.97
N GLU A 108 13.18 8.02 2.11
CA GLU A 108 13.96 8.46 0.94
C GLU A 108 13.11 9.25 -0.04
N TYR A 109 11.88 8.81 -0.33
CA TYR A 109 10.96 9.59 -1.17
C TYR A 109 10.66 10.95 -0.54
N ARG A 110 10.41 11.00 0.77
CA ARG A 110 10.15 12.23 1.52
C ARG A 110 11.33 13.20 1.43
N GLN A 111 12.56 12.68 1.44
CA GLN A 111 13.77 13.48 1.23
C GLN A 111 13.94 13.96 -0.22
N LEU A 112 13.63 13.12 -1.21
CA LEU A 112 13.95 13.39 -2.61
C LEU A 112 12.85 14.14 -3.39
N ILE A 113 11.58 14.02 -3.00
CA ILE A 113 10.44 14.49 -3.80
C ILE A 113 9.55 15.52 -3.06
N GLY A 114 9.46 15.47 -1.73
CA GLY A 114 8.63 16.36 -0.92
C GLY A 114 7.82 15.62 0.16
N PRO A 115 7.13 16.32 1.08
CA PRO A 115 6.51 15.71 2.25
C PRO A 115 5.41 14.71 1.85
N LEU A 116 5.68 13.42 2.10
CA LEU A 116 4.66 12.36 2.13
C LEU A 116 4.32 12.02 3.59
N GLY A 117 3.02 11.93 3.90
CA GLY A 117 2.53 11.25 5.10
C GLY A 117 2.33 12.13 6.34
N ARG A 118 1.41 11.65 7.19
CA ARG A 118 1.17 12.15 8.54
C ARG A 118 2.35 11.70 9.41
N SER A 119 2.92 12.62 10.19
CA SER A 119 3.99 12.27 11.14
C SER A 119 3.50 11.16 12.05
N ALA A 120 4.25 10.06 12.15
CA ALA A 120 4.15 9.19 13.31
C ALA A 120 4.35 10.08 14.54
N ALA A 121 3.35 10.08 15.42
CA ALA A 121 3.40 10.77 16.71
C ALA A 121 4.05 9.85 17.73
#